data_AF-A0A820LUT9-F1
#
_entry.id   AF-A0A820LUT9-F1
#
_cell.length_a   1.000
_cell.length_b   1.000
_cell.length_c   1.000
_cell.angle_alpha   90.00
_cell.angle_beta   90.00
_cell.angle_gamma   90.00
#
_symmetry.space_group_name_H-M   'P 1'
#
loop_
_entity.id
_entity.type
_entity.pdbx_description
1 polymer ?
#
loop_
_entity_poly.entity_id
_entity_poly.type
_entity_poly.pdbx_seq_one_letter_code
_entity_poly.pdbx_strand_id
1 'polypeptide(L)'
;MPTTWLGLWYQRGMSSLLEITIDHIQTKGRCIDVLPIQQYYLFTDRINRCTRCLLFIERDTNLLQYRESECNDADDLSSINLCPNMIAPDAPLYTLHRNDSKPQSCPIQPPFLLLKLIKDGSICHRSSSSSYIGECINDYQFRLHLSSCSPYHQTLDLQLLCVATWIEGFHTYFVTRILSKQHHHNDNQYACFYYITKEKDISSSFSLSMATDGSCRDLNSRHMATVMTLSSINRYMVNESNISCIYPEEFQPYEWYSLNRTIQMFIRNNDIELNHIEQNEYNKRFHCLQSINSSYYRIRIFTNCDVNEKCLQIEKRTNNVLELIINNCHNNEYSKILTFIKKSNYSSSSCPTSIGHLLFESNFNHHHNHHRQLVLRKKIFHMSIGCDKKDKLIIYQIEKDIEYRSLTQMDTCIASWKSNDLSTIYLLAQSNYSNATYCLNFQMSDSIIIRNNSHTCSFNNNEDQTSISIYSAKLINPCSQSKQLLSNYILLLITILLYINHTR
;
A
#
# COMPACT_ATOMS: atom_id res chain seq x y z
N MET A 1 18.88 -35.17 -6.66
CA MET A 1 18.50 -34.02 -7.52
C MET A 1 18.95 -32.71 -6.88
N PRO A 2 18.98 -31.58 -7.62
CA PRO A 2 19.31 -30.28 -7.04
C PRO A 2 18.38 -29.92 -5.87
N THR A 3 18.95 -29.43 -4.77
CA THR A 3 18.18 -29.03 -3.58
C THR A 3 17.30 -27.82 -3.84
N THR A 4 17.63 -27.02 -4.85
CA THR A 4 16.79 -25.90 -5.30
C THR A 4 15.43 -26.37 -5.78
N TRP A 5 15.29 -27.60 -6.30
CA TRP A 5 14.03 -28.09 -6.87
C TRP A 5 13.03 -28.59 -5.82
N LEU A 6 13.44 -28.69 -4.56
CA LEU A 6 12.59 -29.19 -3.49
C LEU A 6 11.35 -28.31 -3.29
N GLY A 7 10.21 -28.94 -3.03
CA GLY A 7 8.95 -28.28 -2.71
C GLY A 7 7.79 -28.70 -3.61
N LEU A 8 6.74 -27.85 -3.62
CA LEU A 8 5.51 -28.09 -4.35
C LEU A 8 5.50 -27.30 -5.67
N TRP A 9 5.11 -27.98 -6.74
CA TRP A 9 5.11 -27.44 -8.10
C TRP A 9 3.74 -27.58 -8.75
N TYR A 10 3.31 -26.54 -9.45
CA TYR A 10 2.13 -26.54 -10.29
C TYR A 10 2.50 -26.95 -11.71
N GLN A 11 1.78 -27.93 -12.26
CA GLN A 11 1.83 -28.31 -13.67
C GLN A 11 0.41 -28.26 -14.24
N ARG A 12 0.24 -27.67 -15.41
CA ARG A 12 -1.06 -27.69 -16.08
C ARG A 12 -1.50 -29.11 -16.40
N GLY A 13 -2.81 -29.37 -16.22
CA GLY A 13 -3.45 -30.65 -16.50
C GLY A 13 -3.32 -31.66 -15.36
N MET A 14 -2.62 -31.30 -14.28
CA MET A 14 -2.60 -32.08 -13.05
C MET A 14 -3.61 -31.53 -12.05
N SER A 15 -4.38 -32.43 -11.43
CA SER A 15 -5.41 -32.08 -10.45
C SER A 15 -4.85 -31.64 -9.09
N SER A 16 -3.56 -31.90 -8.83
CA SER A 16 -2.88 -31.58 -7.57
C SER A 16 -1.46 -31.07 -7.84
N LEU A 17 -0.91 -30.36 -6.86
CA LEU A 17 0.49 -29.93 -6.87
C LEU A 17 1.41 -31.16 -6.86
N LEU A 18 2.46 -31.10 -7.66
CA LEU A 18 3.51 -32.10 -7.75
C LEU A 18 4.55 -31.85 -6.65
N GLU A 19 4.73 -32.82 -5.75
CA GLU A 19 5.81 -32.76 -4.77
C GLU A 19 7.13 -33.29 -5.37
N ILE A 20 8.20 -32.49 -5.20
CA ILE A 20 9.58 -32.86 -5.52
C ILE A 20 10.38 -32.93 -4.23
N THR A 21 11.00 -34.08 -4.00
CA THR A 21 11.88 -34.36 -2.85
C THR A 21 13.31 -34.63 -3.34
N ILE A 22 14.22 -35.07 -2.45
CA ILE A 22 15.66 -35.21 -2.73
C ILE A 22 15.93 -36.19 -3.88
N ASP A 23 15.19 -37.30 -3.90
CA ASP A 23 15.34 -38.39 -4.87
C ASP A 23 13.99 -38.88 -5.42
N HIS A 24 12.88 -38.18 -5.20
CA HIS A 24 11.57 -38.62 -5.69
C HIS A 24 10.71 -37.46 -6.22
N ILE A 25 10.01 -37.71 -7.33
CA ILE A 25 8.99 -36.84 -7.92
C ILE A 25 7.67 -37.60 -7.93
N GLN A 26 6.63 -37.04 -7.31
CA GLN A 26 5.38 -37.75 -6.99
C GLN A 26 4.74 -38.54 -8.16
N THR A 27 4.80 -38.04 -9.39
CA THR A 27 4.23 -38.71 -10.58
C THR A 27 5.24 -39.43 -11.46
N LYS A 28 6.53 -39.36 -11.14
CA LYS A 28 7.62 -39.95 -11.93
C LYS A 28 8.37 -41.05 -11.18
N GLY A 29 8.19 -41.14 -9.87
CA GLY A 29 8.85 -42.12 -9.02
C GLY A 29 10.21 -41.64 -8.52
N ARG A 30 11.12 -42.60 -8.28
CA ARG A 30 12.42 -42.37 -7.65
C ARG A 30 13.51 -42.15 -8.69
N CYS A 31 14.31 -41.12 -8.53
CA CYS A 31 15.53 -40.89 -9.28
C CYS A 31 16.58 -41.93 -8.87
N ILE A 32 17.05 -42.73 -9.82
CA ILE A 32 18.00 -43.82 -9.58
C ILE A 32 19.40 -43.53 -10.12
N ASP A 33 19.49 -42.63 -11.11
CA ASP A 33 20.78 -42.25 -11.71
C ASP A 33 20.70 -40.86 -12.34
N VAL A 34 21.85 -40.22 -12.53
CA VAL A 34 21.98 -38.84 -13.02
C VAL A 34 23.18 -38.69 -13.95
N LEU A 35 23.00 -37.93 -15.04
CA LEU A 35 24.09 -37.37 -15.86
C LEU A 35 24.05 -35.85 -15.74
N PRO A 36 24.65 -35.29 -14.66
CA PRO A 36 24.42 -33.89 -14.28
C PRO A 36 24.89 -32.88 -15.32
N ILE A 37 26.00 -33.17 -16.01
CA ILE A 37 26.59 -32.31 -17.04
C ILE A 37 25.61 -32.09 -18.20
N GLN A 38 24.80 -33.10 -18.50
CA GLN A 38 23.85 -33.08 -19.60
C GLN A 38 22.39 -32.92 -19.11
N GLN A 39 22.20 -32.72 -17.81
CA GLN A 39 20.91 -32.52 -17.17
C GLN A 39 19.90 -33.68 -17.40
N TYR A 40 20.38 -34.89 -17.66
CA TYR A 40 19.54 -36.09 -17.75
C TYR A 40 19.45 -36.80 -16.40
N TYR A 41 18.25 -37.30 -16.12
CA TYR A 41 17.90 -37.98 -14.88
C TYR A 41 17.09 -39.24 -15.21
N LEU A 42 17.45 -40.37 -14.60
CA LEU A 42 16.72 -41.62 -14.76
C LEU A 42 15.79 -41.82 -13.57
N PHE A 43 14.51 -41.99 -13.86
CA PHE A 43 13.47 -42.22 -12.86
C PHE A 43 12.85 -43.60 -13.03
N THR A 44 12.59 -44.26 -11.91
CA THR A 44 11.84 -45.52 -11.86
C THR A 44 10.60 -45.38 -10.99
N ASP A 45 9.46 -45.72 -11.56
CA ASP A 45 8.19 -45.87 -10.88
C ASP A 45 7.92 -47.35 -10.63
N ARG A 46 8.09 -47.77 -9.38
CA ARG A 46 7.89 -49.17 -8.97
C ARG A 46 6.44 -49.63 -9.04
N ILE A 47 5.49 -48.70 -8.94
CA ILE A 47 4.05 -49.02 -8.99
C ILE A 47 3.68 -49.42 -10.42
N ASN A 48 4.13 -48.62 -11.39
CA ASN A 48 3.86 -48.85 -12.80
C ASN A 48 4.94 -49.69 -13.52
N ARG A 49 5.95 -50.19 -12.79
CA ARG A 49 7.14 -50.89 -13.33
C ARG A 49 7.79 -50.17 -14.51
N CYS A 50 7.86 -48.86 -14.40
CA CYS A 50 8.19 -47.98 -15.51
C CYS A 50 9.49 -47.25 -15.25
N THR A 51 10.40 -47.23 -16.22
CA THR A 51 11.61 -46.42 -16.18
C THR A 51 11.57 -45.38 -17.30
N ARG A 52 11.87 -44.11 -16.96
CA ARG A 52 11.85 -42.97 -17.88
C ARG A 52 13.08 -42.10 -17.72
N CYS A 53 13.56 -41.57 -18.83
CA CYS A 53 14.58 -40.53 -18.87
C CYS A 53 13.92 -39.17 -18.90
N LEU A 54 14.37 -38.27 -18.02
CA LEU A 54 13.93 -36.88 -17.97
C LEU A 54 15.12 -35.96 -18.25
N LEU A 55 14.96 -35.04 -19.20
CA LEU A 55 15.87 -33.93 -19.44
C LEU A 55 15.28 -32.69 -18.80
N PHE A 56 15.90 -32.20 -17.73
CA PHE A 56 15.45 -30.98 -17.05
C PHE A 56 16.21 -29.76 -17.55
N ILE A 57 15.51 -28.64 -17.68
CA ILE A 57 16.05 -27.33 -18.04
C ILE A 57 15.59 -26.37 -16.94
N GLU A 58 16.53 -25.95 -16.09
CA GLU A 58 16.28 -24.95 -15.06
C GLU A 58 16.32 -23.56 -15.69
N ARG A 59 15.15 -22.92 -15.82
CA ARG A 59 15.00 -21.59 -16.45
C ARG A 59 15.17 -20.47 -15.43
N ASP A 60 14.58 -20.66 -14.26
CA ASP A 60 14.64 -19.78 -13.11
C ASP A 60 14.43 -20.60 -11.83
N THR A 61 14.78 -20.06 -10.68
CA THR A 61 14.47 -20.64 -9.36
C THR A 61 12.99 -21.02 -9.16
N ASN A 62 12.07 -20.33 -9.82
CA ASN A 62 10.62 -20.53 -9.77
C ASN A 62 10.07 -21.31 -10.97
N LEU A 63 10.91 -21.69 -11.94
CA LEU A 63 10.46 -22.29 -13.21
C LEU A 63 11.41 -23.40 -13.70
N LEU A 64 10.87 -24.62 -13.74
CA LEU A 64 11.55 -25.77 -14.35
C LEU A 64 10.81 -26.19 -15.60
N GLN A 65 11.56 -26.59 -16.62
CA GLN A 65 11.01 -27.26 -17.78
C GLN A 65 11.62 -28.65 -17.92
N TYR A 66 10.89 -29.60 -18.48
CA TYR A 66 11.45 -30.91 -18.76
C TYR A 66 10.84 -31.57 -19.98
N ARG A 67 11.62 -32.45 -20.61
CA ARG A 67 11.14 -33.44 -21.57
C ARG A 67 11.30 -34.82 -20.96
N GLU A 68 10.44 -35.75 -21.34
CA GLU A 68 10.52 -37.13 -20.87
C GLU A 68 10.47 -38.11 -22.04
N SER A 69 11.09 -39.27 -21.85
CA SER A 69 10.95 -40.42 -22.74
C SER A 69 9.61 -41.11 -22.51
N GLU A 70 9.26 -42.01 -23.42
CA GLU A 70 8.20 -42.97 -23.16
C GLU A 70 8.54 -43.88 -21.97
N CYS A 71 7.50 -44.52 -21.46
CA CYS A 71 7.59 -45.50 -20.38
C CYS A 71 8.15 -46.81 -20.91
N ASN A 72 9.31 -47.23 -20.39
CA ASN A 72 9.93 -48.49 -20.76
C ASN A 72 9.95 -49.43 -19.56
N ASP A 73 9.97 -50.74 -19.84
CA ASP A 73 10.00 -51.76 -18.79
C ASP A 73 11.27 -51.63 -17.95
N ALA A 74 11.11 -51.77 -16.63
CA ALA A 74 12.18 -51.53 -15.67
C ALA A 74 13.42 -52.43 -15.85
N ASP A 75 13.28 -53.57 -16.53
CA ASP A 75 14.35 -54.54 -16.78
C ASP A 75 15.23 -54.19 -18.01
N ASP A 76 14.75 -53.33 -18.91
CA ASP A 76 15.47 -52.95 -20.14
C ASP A 76 16.45 -51.78 -19.94
N LEU A 77 16.35 -51.04 -18.83
CA LEU A 77 17.03 -49.75 -18.65
C LEU A 77 17.85 -49.68 -17.38
N SER A 78 19.09 -50.17 -17.45
CA SER A 78 20.06 -50.12 -16.37
C SER A 78 21.12 -49.02 -16.50
N SER A 79 21.10 -48.22 -17.57
CA SER A 79 22.17 -47.26 -17.87
C SER A 79 21.66 -45.88 -18.29
N ILE A 80 21.96 -44.87 -17.48
CA ILE A 80 21.68 -43.44 -17.72
C ILE A 80 22.27 -42.92 -19.05
N ASN A 81 23.34 -43.56 -19.56
CA ASN A 81 24.01 -43.16 -20.81
C ASN A 81 23.12 -43.32 -22.06
N LEU A 82 22.01 -44.04 -21.96
CA LEU A 82 21.05 -44.20 -23.04
C LEU A 82 20.05 -43.04 -23.13
N CYS A 83 19.88 -42.26 -22.06
CA CYS A 83 18.86 -41.22 -21.99
C CYS A 83 18.89 -40.17 -23.12
N PRO A 84 20.04 -39.72 -23.63
CA PRO A 84 20.07 -38.77 -24.75
C PRO A 84 19.38 -39.28 -26.02
N ASN A 85 19.38 -40.60 -26.25
CA ASN A 85 18.78 -41.23 -27.43
C ASN A 85 17.32 -41.64 -27.22
N MET A 86 16.83 -41.61 -25.98
CA MET A 86 15.49 -42.11 -25.63
C MET A 86 14.43 -41.02 -25.60
N ILE A 87 14.83 -39.76 -25.41
CA ILE A 87 13.91 -38.64 -25.49
C ILE A 87 13.78 -38.25 -26.95
N ALA A 88 12.57 -38.40 -27.50
CA ALA A 88 12.30 -38.05 -28.89
C ALA A 88 12.62 -36.55 -29.13
N PRO A 89 13.16 -36.17 -30.29
CA PRO A 89 13.48 -34.77 -30.60
C PRO A 89 12.27 -33.82 -30.50
N ASP A 90 11.08 -34.34 -30.81
CA ASP A 90 9.78 -33.68 -30.77
C ASP A 90 9.02 -33.92 -29.45
N ALA A 91 9.64 -34.56 -28.46
CA ALA A 91 9.03 -34.80 -27.16
C ALA A 91 8.51 -33.48 -26.53
N PRO A 92 7.30 -33.49 -25.96
CA PRO A 92 6.66 -32.30 -25.41
C PRO A 92 7.46 -31.72 -24.23
N LEU A 93 7.56 -30.38 -24.16
CA LEU A 93 8.30 -29.66 -23.13
C LEU A 93 7.41 -29.26 -21.94
N TYR A 94 7.31 -30.06 -20.90
CA TYR A 94 6.49 -29.74 -19.72
C TYR A 94 7.08 -28.58 -18.92
N THR A 95 6.21 -27.77 -18.29
CA THR A 95 6.59 -26.61 -17.49
C THR A 95 6.02 -26.75 -16.09
N LEU A 96 6.89 -26.63 -15.10
CA LEU A 96 6.59 -26.66 -13.67
C LEU A 96 6.80 -25.26 -13.09
N HIS A 97 5.78 -24.75 -12.41
CA HIS A 97 5.82 -23.47 -11.72
C HIS A 97 5.90 -23.70 -10.21
N ARG A 98 6.82 -23.03 -9.53
CA ARG A 98 6.93 -23.17 -8.07
C ARG A 98 5.66 -22.62 -7.39
N ASN A 99 5.05 -23.40 -6.49
CA ASN A 99 3.81 -22.98 -5.82
C ASN A 99 4.05 -21.76 -4.91
N ASP A 100 5.15 -21.75 -4.16
CA ASP A 100 5.60 -20.67 -3.29
C ASP A 100 6.56 -19.71 -4.01
N SER A 101 6.31 -19.45 -5.29
CA SER A 101 7.12 -18.55 -6.11
C SER A 101 7.33 -17.18 -5.44
N LYS A 102 8.59 -16.79 -5.27
CA LYS A 102 8.94 -15.43 -4.81
C LYS A 102 8.71 -14.44 -5.96
N PRO A 103 8.04 -13.29 -5.72
CA PRO A 103 7.92 -12.24 -6.73
C PRO A 103 9.28 -11.77 -7.25
N GLN A 104 9.35 -11.47 -8.54
CA GLN A 104 10.54 -10.89 -9.19
C GLN A 104 10.12 -9.67 -10.02
N SER A 105 10.98 -8.65 -10.13
CA SER A 105 10.72 -7.47 -10.95
C SER A 105 10.38 -7.85 -12.39
N CYS A 106 9.35 -7.22 -12.96
CA CYS A 106 8.94 -7.50 -14.33
C CYS A 106 9.97 -6.96 -15.33
N PRO A 107 10.28 -7.70 -16.41
CA PRO A 107 11.24 -7.23 -17.42
C PRO A 107 10.66 -6.13 -18.33
N ILE A 108 9.33 -5.98 -18.34
CA ILE A 108 8.64 -4.86 -18.98
C ILE A 108 8.32 -3.79 -17.95
N GLN A 109 8.37 -2.53 -18.39
CA GLN A 109 8.07 -1.40 -17.53
C GLN A 109 6.84 -0.63 -18.02
N PRO A 110 5.61 -0.99 -17.55
CA PRO A 110 4.40 -0.24 -17.89
C PRO A 110 4.49 1.26 -17.50
N PRO A 111 3.63 2.14 -18.04
CA PRO A 111 2.41 1.84 -18.79
C PRO A 111 2.56 1.75 -20.32
N PHE A 112 1.71 0.91 -20.93
CA PHE A 112 1.64 0.74 -22.39
C PHE A 112 0.21 0.88 -22.91
N LEU A 113 0.05 1.53 -24.07
CA LEU A 113 -1.18 1.46 -24.86
C LEU A 113 -1.10 0.29 -25.84
N LEU A 114 -2.23 -0.35 -26.08
CA LEU A 114 -2.32 -1.38 -27.09
C LEU A 114 -2.68 -0.76 -28.44
N LEU A 115 -1.79 -0.87 -29.41
CA LEU A 115 -2.02 -0.41 -30.79
C LEU A 115 -2.73 -1.46 -31.64
N LYS A 116 -2.38 -2.73 -31.44
CA LYS A 116 -2.90 -3.86 -32.21
C LYS A 116 -2.96 -5.12 -31.36
N LEU A 117 -3.99 -5.93 -31.54
CA LEU A 117 -4.14 -7.24 -30.93
C LEU A 117 -4.38 -8.27 -32.02
N ILE A 118 -3.66 -9.38 -31.94
CA ILE A 118 -3.87 -10.57 -32.76
C ILE A 118 -4.21 -11.71 -31.80
N LYS A 119 -5.35 -12.36 -32.04
CA LYS A 119 -5.80 -13.51 -31.26
C LYS A 119 -6.29 -14.58 -32.21
N ASP A 120 -5.85 -15.82 -31.99
CA ASP A 120 -6.20 -17.00 -32.79
C ASP A 120 -5.90 -16.80 -34.29
N GLY A 121 -4.79 -16.11 -34.61
CA GLY A 121 -4.39 -15.74 -35.97
C GLY A 121 -5.15 -14.57 -36.60
N SER A 122 -6.20 -14.05 -35.96
CA SER A 122 -7.04 -12.95 -36.48
C SER A 122 -6.70 -11.60 -35.84
N ILE A 123 -6.76 -10.51 -36.63
CA ILE A 123 -6.56 -9.15 -36.11
C ILE A 123 -7.85 -8.68 -35.46
N CYS A 124 -7.74 -8.21 -34.22
CA CYS A 124 -8.85 -7.64 -33.50
C CYS A 124 -8.92 -6.12 -33.73
N HIS A 125 -9.94 -5.68 -34.47
CA HIS A 125 -10.08 -4.28 -34.91
C HIS A 125 -10.63 -3.34 -33.81
N ARG A 126 -11.31 -3.87 -32.79
CA ARG A 126 -11.98 -3.08 -31.74
C ARG A 126 -11.19 -2.94 -30.43
N SER A 127 -10.10 -3.70 -30.25
CA SER A 127 -9.44 -3.78 -28.95
C SER A 127 -8.51 -2.60 -28.65
N SER A 128 -8.04 -1.83 -29.64
CA SER A 128 -6.94 -0.87 -29.42
C SER A 128 -7.34 0.42 -28.70
N SER A 129 -8.60 0.87 -28.77
CA SER A 129 -8.98 2.18 -28.21
C SER A 129 -9.16 2.21 -26.69
N SER A 130 -9.26 1.05 -26.04
CA SER A 130 -9.45 0.95 -24.57
C SER A 130 -8.58 -0.11 -23.89
N SER A 131 -7.78 -0.88 -24.64
CA SER A 131 -6.87 -1.87 -24.04
C SER A 131 -5.53 -1.24 -23.64
N TYR A 132 -5.01 -1.61 -22.49
CA TYR A 132 -3.76 -1.08 -21.95
C TYR A 132 -3.06 -2.07 -21.02
N ILE A 133 -1.78 -1.86 -20.80
CA ILE A 133 -1.02 -2.47 -19.72
C ILE A 133 -0.71 -1.37 -18.70
N GLY A 134 -1.34 -1.49 -17.54
CA GLY A 134 -1.24 -0.52 -16.44
C GLY A 134 -0.09 -0.84 -15.49
N GLU A 135 0.47 0.23 -14.94
CA GLU A 135 1.48 0.17 -13.88
C GLU A 135 0.81 -0.03 -12.51
N CYS A 136 1.45 -0.81 -11.64
CA CYS A 136 1.05 -1.00 -10.25
C CYS A 136 2.04 -0.30 -9.29
N ILE A 137 1.73 -0.29 -7.99
CA ILE A 137 2.64 0.23 -6.95
C ILE A 137 4.02 -0.45 -7.03
N ASN A 138 4.02 -1.78 -7.21
CA ASN A 138 5.22 -2.60 -7.24
C ASN A 138 5.68 -2.88 -8.67
N ASP A 139 6.99 -2.92 -8.88
CA ASP A 139 7.63 -3.23 -10.17
C ASP A 139 7.53 -4.71 -10.58
N TYR A 140 7.16 -5.58 -9.65
CA TYR A 140 6.87 -7.01 -9.88
C TYR A 140 5.39 -7.29 -10.18
N GLN A 141 4.54 -6.26 -10.33
CA GLN A 141 3.13 -6.38 -10.70
C GLN A 141 2.74 -5.44 -11.84
N PHE A 142 1.80 -5.88 -12.66
CA PHE A 142 1.15 -5.04 -13.65
C PHE A 142 -0.30 -5.48 -13.88
N ARG A 143 -1.11 -4.58 -14.45
CA ARG A 143 -2.49 -4.87 -14.86
C ARG A 143 -2.58 -4.98 -16.36
N LEU A 144 -3.20 -6.03 -16.86
CA LEU A 144 -3.52 -6.20 -18.26
C LEU A 144 -5.03 -6.02 -18.45
N HIS A 145 -5.43 -4.97 -19.15
CA HIS A 145 -6.82 -4.73 -19.51
C HIS A 145 -6.96 -4.85 -21.04
N LEU A 146 -7.65 -5.88 -21.50
CA LEU A 146 -7.98 -6.11 -22.91
C LEU A 146 -9.49 -5.99 -23.10
N SER A 147 -9.90 -5.02 -23.90
CA SER A 147 -11.29 -4.90 -24.29
C SER A 147 -11.72 -6.02 -25.24
N SER A 148 -13.00 -6.34 -25.20
CA SER A 148 -13.58 -7.46 -25.94
C SER A 148 -13.43 -7.31 -27.45
N CYS A 149 -12.92 -8.33 -28.12
CA CYS A 149 -12.82 -8.35 -29.59
C CYS A 149 -14.16 -8.50 -30.33
N SER A 150 -15.19 -8.96 -29.61
CA SER A 150 -16.56 -9.15 -30.09
C SER A 150 -17.51 -8.69 -29.00
N PRO A 151 -18.69 -8.12 -29.33
CA PRO A 151 -19.68 -7.72 -28.32
C PRO A 151 -20.16 -8.88 -27.43
N TYR A 152 -19.96 -10.13 -27.85
CA TYR A 152 -20.32 -11.33 -27.10
C TYR A 152 -19.21 -11.85 -26.18
N HIS A 153 -17.99 -11.35 -26.33
CA HIS A 153 -16.86 -11.75 -25.48
C HIS A 153 -16.70 -10.78 -24.32
N GLN A 154 -16.27 -11.29 -23.18
CA GLN A 154 -15.99 -10.46 -22.02
C GLN A 154 -14.64 -9.76 -22.19
N THR A 155 -14.56 -8.55 -21.63
CA THR A 155 -13.29 -7.84 -21.40
C THR A 155 -12.41 -8.68 -20.47
N LEU A 156 -11.14 -8.84 -20.82
CA LEU A 156 -10.17 -9.53 -19.98
C LEU A 156 -9.45 -8.51 -19.12
N ASP A 157 -9.56 -8.63 -17.80
CA ASP A 157 -8.89 -7.74 -16.84
C ASP A 157 -8.14 -8.57 -15.79
N LEU A 158 -6.81 -8.60 -15.90
CA LEU A 158 -5.94 -9.44 -15.09
C LEU A 158 -4.93 -8.58 -14.33
N GLN A 159 -4.87 -8.77 -13.01
CA GLN A 159 -3.72 -8.37 -12.22
C GLN A 159 -2.71 -9.51 -12.23
N LEU A 160 -1.47 -9.20 -12.63
CA LEU A 160 -0.43 -10.18 -12.91
C LEU A 160 0.78 -9.92 -12.02
N LEU A 161 1.34 -10.99 -11.46
CA LEU A 161 2.51 -10.99 -10.60
C LEU A 161 3.67 -11.69 -11.31
N CYS A 162 4.75 -10.99 -11.62
CA CYS A 162 5.94 -11.60 -12.23
C CYS A 162 6.64 -12.54 -11.24
N VAL A 163 6.95 -13.75 -11.70
CA VAL A 163 7.54 -14.82 -10.86
C VAL A 163 8.81 -15.42 -11.44
N ALA A 164 9.02 -15.36 -12.75
CA ALA A 164 10.22 -15.89 -13.39
C ALA A 164 10.53 -15.14 -14.68
N THR A 165 11.81 -14.95 -15.00
CA THR A 165 12.28 -14.36 -16.26
C THR A 165 13.52 -15.10 -16.76
N TRP A 166 13.61 -15.37 -18.06
CA TRP A 166 14.82 -15.91 -18.69
C TRP A 166 15.01 -15.36 -20.11
N ILE A 167 16.24 -15.45 -20.61
CA ILE A 167 16.62 -14.92 -21.92
C ILE A 167 17.24 -16.04 -22.76
N GLU A 168 16.86 -16.15 -24.03
CA GLU A 168 17.45 -17.04 -25.03
C GLU A 168 17.85 -16.22 -26.26
N GLY A 169 19.14 -15.88 -26.37
CA GLY A 169 19.61 -14.98 -27.43
C GLY A 169 18.96 -13.59 -27.31
N PHE A 170 18.17 -13.18 -28.29
CA PHE A 170 17.42 -11.90 -28.29
C PHE A 170 15.99 -12.03 -27.79
N HIS A 171 15.63 -13.20 -27.27
CA HIS A 171 14.29 -13.51 -26.82
C HIS A 171 14.22 -13.40 -25.31
N THR A 172 13.34 -12.54 -24.80
CA THR A 172 13.05 -12.46 -23.38
C THR A 172 11.71 -13.10 -23.10
N TYR A 173 11.70 -14.01 -22.14
CA TYR A 173 10.52 -14.70 -21.67
C TYR A 173 10.30 -14.38 -20.20
N PHE A 174 9.05 -14.28 -19.79
CA PHE A 174 8.71 -14.18 -18.39
C PHE A 174 7.37 -14.81 -18.10
N VAL A 175 7.19 -15.22 -16.85
CA VAL A 175 5.97 -15.86 -16.36
C VAL A 175 5.37 -14.99 -15.27
N THR A 176 4.05 -14.91 -15.31
CA THR A 176 3.26 -14.27 -14.28
C THR A 176 2.27 -15.23 -13.66
N ARG A 177 1.99 -15.03 -12.37
CA ARG A 177 0.86 -15.61 -11.67
C ARG A 177 -0.34 -14.66 -11.76
N ILE A 178 -1.52 -15.20 -12.05
CA ILE A 178 -2.75 -14.43 -12.15
C ILE A 178 -3.34 -14.23 -10.76
N LEU A 179 -3.53 -12.98 -10.33
CA LEU A 179 -4.06 -12.62 -9.02
C LEU A 179 -5.58 -12.34 -9.03
N SER A 180 -6.18 -12.09 -10.20
CA SER A 180 -7.59 -11.70 -10.31
C SER A 180 -8.54 -12.87 -9.99
N LYS A 181 -9.46 -12.65 -9.05
CA LYS A 181 -10.45 -13.66 -8.62
C LYS A 181 -11.43 -14.09 -9.70
N GLN A 182 -11.61 -13.27 -10.75
CA GLN A 182 -12.55 -13.52 -11.83
C GLN A 182 -12.14 -14.69 -12.76
N HIS A 183 -10.90 -15.18 -12.65
CA HIS A 183 -10.40 -16.31 -13.45
C HIS A 183 -10.19 -17.61 -12.66
N HIS A 184 -10.63 -17.70 -11.41
CA HIS A 184 -10.58 -18.95 -10.63
C HIS A 184 -11.41 -20.10 -11.22
N HIS A 185 -12.25 -19.85 -12.23
CA HIS A 185 -12.98 -20.91 -12.96
C HIS A 185 -12.16 -21.59 -14.07
N ASN A 186 -11.05 -20.99 -14.50
CA ASN A 186 -10.13 -21.63 -15.45
C ASN A 186 -8.94 -22.19 -14.67
N ASP A 187 -8.62 -23.46 -14.88
CA ASP A 187 -7.54 -24.19 -14.18
C ASP A 187 -6.14 -23.54 -14.29
N ASN A 188 -5.96 -22.50 -15.11
CA ASN A 188 -4.66 -21.91 -15.41
C ASN A 188 -4.33 -20.74 -14.48
N GLN A 189 -3.43 -20.97 -13.53
CA GLN A 189 -2.97 -19.97 -12.57
C GLN A 189 -1.84 -19.06 -13.08
N TYR A 190 -1.23 -19.41 -14.23
CA TYR A 190 -0.05 -18.76 -14.77
C TYR A 190 -0.23 -18.34 -16.23
N ALA A 191 0.35 -17.20 -16.59
CA ALA A 191 0.45 -16.72 -17.96
C ALA A 191 1.93 -16.53 -18.33
N CYS A 192 2.29 -16.90 -19.56
CA CYS A 192 3.64 -16.78 -20.07
C CYS A 192 3.69 -15.70 -21.14
N PHE A 193 4.78 -14.94 -21.14
CA PHE A 193 5.00 -13.81 -22.01
C PHE A 193 6.33 -13.91 -22.74
N TYR A 194 6.38 -13.32 -23.91
CA TYR A 194 7.54 -13.35 -24.79
C TYR A 194 7.63 -12.05 -25.61
N TYR A 195 8.83 -11.49 -25.69
CA TYR A 195 9.14 -10.39 -26.61
C TYR A 195 10.60 -10.47 -27.08
N ILE A 196 10.91 -9.76 -28.17
CA ILE A 196 12.26 -9.69 -28.72
C ILE A 196 12.92 -8.42 -28.21
N THR A 197 14.03 -8.54 -27.49
CA THR A 197 14.89 -7.43 -27.12
C THR A 197 15.76 -7.06 -28.32
N LYS A 198 15.38 -6.02 -29.07
CA LYS A 198 16.29 -5.35 -29.99
C LYS A 198 17.12 -4.34 -29.20
N GLU A 199 18.41 -4.21 -29.51
CA GLU A 199 19.36 -3.41 -28.74
C GLU A 199 18.88 -1.97 -28.47
N LYS A 200 18.99 -1.60 -27.19
CA LYS A 200 19.05 -0.25 -26.58
C LYS A 200 17.93 0.76 -26.79
N ASP A 201 17.01 0.59 -27.72
CA ASP A 201 15.77 1.33 -27.71
C ASP A 201 14.66 0.35 -28.04
N ILE A 202 13.85 0.02 -27.02
CA ILE A 202 12.46 -0.35 -27.30
C ILE A 202 11.94 0.88 -28.06
N SER A 203 11.92 0.80 -29.39
CA SER A 203 11.24 1.76 -30.24
C SER A 203 9.90 2.06 -29.60
N SER A 204 9.37 3.27 -29.78
CA SER A 204 8.10 3.72 -29.19
C SER A 204 6.96 2.70 -29.24
N SER A 205 7.03 1.69 -30.12
CA SER A 205 6.28 0.43 -30.01
C SER A 205 7.12 -0.87 -30.05
N PHE A 206 6.63 -1.93 -29.40
CA PHE A 206 7.15 -3.31 -29.48
C PHE A 206 6.02 -4.35 -29.47
N SER A 207 6.34 -5.60 -29.81
CA SER A 207 5.38 -6.71 -29.78
C SER A 207 5.60 -7.62 -28.57
N LEU A 208 4.55 -7.85 -27.81
CA LEU A 208 4.49 -8.75 -26.66
C LEU A 208 3.50 -9.88 -26.97
N SER A 209 3.96 -11.13 -26.88
CA SER A 209 3.11 -12.30 -27.04
C SER A 209 2.78 -12.90 -25.68
N MET A 210 1.55 -13.41 -25.52
CA MET A 210 1.04 -13.96 -24.27
C MET A 210 0.32 -15.28 -24.52
N ALA A 211 0.58 -16.28 -23.66
CA ALA A 211 -0.24 -17.47 -23.51
C ALA A 211 -0.76 -17.55 -22.07
N THR A 212 -2.08 -17.62 -21.87
CA THR A 212 -2.75 -17.72 -20.55
C THR A 212 -2.89 -19.16 -20.08
N ASP A 213 -2.10 -20.03 -20.67
CA ASP A 213 -2.29 -21.46 -20.66
C ASP A 213 -1.22 -22.16 -19.78
N GLY A 214 -0.35 -21.38 -19.14
CA GLY A 214 0.72 -21.83 -18.24
C GLY A 214 1.76 -22.77 -18.85
N SER A 215 1.66 -23.14 -20.13
CA SER A 215 2.57 -24.12 -20.75
C SER A 215 3.90 -23.48 -21.15
N CYS A 216 3.88 -22.17 -21.43
CA CYS A 216 5.00 -21.40 -21.97
C CYS A 216 5.58 -21.97 -23.27
N ARG A 217 4.78 -22.70 -24.04
CA ARG A 217 5.14 -23.24 -25.35
C ARG A 217 4.65 -22.33 -26.47
N ASP A 218 5.31 -22.41 -27.63
CA ASP A 218 4.86 -21.83 -28.90
C ASP A 218 4.46 -20.35 -28.82
N LEU A 219 5.09 -19.58 -27.92
CA LEU A 219 4.82 -18.16 -27.71
C LEU A 219 5.13 -17.28 -28.92
N ASN A 220 5.85 -17.82 -29.90
CA ASN A 220 6.14 -17.18 -31.20
C ASN A 220 5.03 -17.44 -32.25
N SER A 221 4.13 -18.39 -32.01
CA SER A 221 3.05 -18.75 -32.93
C SER A 221 1.85 -17.84 -32.77
N ARG A 222 1.46 -17.14 -33.83
CA ARG A 222 0.29 -16.24 -33.83
C ARG A 222 -1.06 -16.96 -33.66
N HIS A 223 -1.07 -18.28 -33.80
CA HIS A 223 -2.26 -19.11 -33.60
C HIS A 223 -2.40 -19.60 -32.16
N MET A 224 -1.29 -19.72 -31.45
CA MET A 224 -1.25 -20.28 -30.09
C MET A 224 -1.05 -19.20 -29.02
N ALA A 225 -0.50 -18.04 -29.41
CA ALA A 225 -0.30 -16.90 -28.53
C ALA A 225 -1.13 -15.69 -28.97
N THR A 226 -1.59 -14.94 -27.97
CA THR A 226 -2.16 -13.60 -28.18
C THR A 226 -1.02 -12.60 -28.35
N VAL A 227 -0.93 -11.96 -29.51
CA VAL A 227 0.14 -11.00 -29.83
C VAL A 227 -0.38 -9.57 -29.72
N MET A 228 0.26 -8.77 -28.87
CA MET A 228 -0.05 -7.38 -28.62
C MET A 228 1.06 -6.50 -29.18
N THR A 229 0.72 -5.54 -30.02
CA THR A 229 1.63 -4.44 -30.35
C THR A 229 1.36 -3.31 -29.37
N LEU A 230 2.35 -3.00 -28.56
CA LEU A 230 2.28 -2.04 -27.48
C LEU A 230 3.05 -0.79 -27.88
N SER A 231 2.54 0.38 -27.52
CA SER A 231 3.33 1.60 -27.50
C SER A 231 3.62 2.02 -26.08
N SER A 232 4.87 2.39 -25.82
CA SER A 232 5.18 3.12 -24.60
C SER A 232 4.37 4.39 -24.61
N ILE A 233 3.56 4.56 -23.58
CA ILE A 233 3.12 5.90 -23.25
C ILE A 233 4.37 6.56 -22.71
N ASN A 234 4.80 7.69 -23.27
CA ASN A 234 5.80 8.48 -22.56
C ASN A 234 5.29 8.63 -21.13
N ARG A 235 6.07 8.15 -20.14
CA ARG A 235 5.79 8.39 -18.71
C ARG A 235 5.50 9.88 -18.45
N TYR A 236 5.95 10.73 -19.37
CA TYR A 236 5.77 12.16 -19.45
C TYR A 236 5.26 12.56 -20.85
N MET A 237 3.95 12.51 -21.08
CA MET A 237 3.31 13.45 -22.00
C MET A 237 3.26 14.83 -21.32
N VAL A 238 4.46 15.35 -21.03
CA VAL A 238 4.66 16.74 -20.64
C VAL A 238 5.38 17.33 -21.83
N ASN A 239 4.68 18.19 -22.58
CA ASN A 239 5.32 19.03 -23.59
C ASN A 239 6.61 19.60 -22.99
N GLU A 240 7.71 19.57 -23.74
CA GLU A 240 9.09 19.92 -23.34
C GLU A 240 9.29 21.39 -22.94
N SER A 241 8.39 21.96 -22.15
CA SER A 241 8.52 23.28 -21.54
C SER A 241 8.06 23.20 -20.08
N ASN A 242 9.04 22.92 -19.22
CA ASN A 242 9.09 23.29 -17.81
C ASN A 242 8.10 22.60 -16.86
N ILE A 243 8.59 21.64 -16.07
CA ILE A 243 8.98 21.78 -14.65
C ILE A 243 9.22 20.36 -14.13
N SER A 244 10.47 20.03 -13.81
CA SER A 244 10.82 18.79 -13.11
C SER A 244 10.01 18.68 -11.82
N CYS A 245 9.28 17.59 -11.66
CA CYS A 245 8.37 17.33 -10.56
C CYS A 245 9.13 16.96 -9.28
N ILE A 246 9.91 17.91 -8.75
CA ILE A 246 10.75 17.73 -7.58
C ILE A 246 9.98 18.27 -6.38
N TYR A 247 9.71 17.40 -5.40
CA TYR A 247 9.21 17.86 -4.11
C TYR A 247 10.30 18.69 -3.40
N PRO A 248 9.93 19.83 -2.76
CA PRO A 248 10.89 20.68 -2.07
C PRO A 248 11.77 19.90 -1.10
N GLU A 249 13.08 20.19 -1.11
CA GLU A 249 14.05 19.55 -0.21
C GLU A 249 13.66 19.71 1.26
N GLU A 250 12.91 20.75 1.63
CA GLU A 250 12.41 20.95 2.98
C GLU A 250 11.56 19.78 3.53
N PHE A 251 11.02 18.94 2.64
CA PHE A 251 10.22 17.77 2.99
C PHE A 251 11.03 16.47 3.06
N GLN A 252 12.29 16.48 2.60
CA GLN A 252 13.19 15.32 2.56
C GLN A 252 14.47 15.56 3.39
N PRO A 253 15.14 14.51 3.88
CA PRO A 253 14.74 13.10 3.95
C PRO A 253 14.10 12.81 5.32
N TYR A 254 12.88 13.30 5.56
CA TYR A 254 12.21 13.12 6.85
C TYR A 254 11.15 12.02 6.79
N GLU A 255 11.13 11.15 7.80
CA GLU A 255 10.05 10.19 8.01
C GLU A 255 8.88 10.86 8.70
N TRP A 256 7.70 10.71 8.12
CA TRP A 256 6.46 11.34 8.59
C TRP A 256 5.44 10.27 8.99
N TYR A 257 4.63 10.54 10.02
CA TYR A 257 3.61 9.60 10.53
C TYR A 257 2.25 10.27 10.59
N SER A 258 1.18 9.53 10.32
CA SER A 258 -0.18 10.00 10.62
C SER A 258 -0.35 10.25 12.12
N LEU A 259 -1.36 11.03 12.50
CA LEU A 259 -1.64 11.36 13.92
C LEU A 259 -1.85 10.11 14.79
N ASN A 260 -2.62 9.14 14.30
CA ASN A 260 -2.81 7.85 14.95
C ASN A 260 -1.61 6.88 14.81
N ARG A 261 -0.53 7.30 14.15
CA ARG A 261 0.70 6.53 13.89
C ARG A 261 0.47 5.19 13.17
N THR A 262 -0.61 5.04 12.40
CA THR A 262 -0.85 3.82 11.63
C THR A 262 -0.25 3.88 10.22
N ILE A 263 -0.03 5.07 9.68
CA ILE A 263 0.51 5.31 8.34
C ILE A 263 1.86 6.01 8.45
N GLN A 264 2.87 5.45 7.81
CA GLN A 264 4.17 6.06 7.59
C GLN A 264 4.24 6.62 6.17
N MET A 265 4.75 7.84 6.03
CA MET A 265 4.94 8.51 4.75
C MET A 265 6.43 8.71 4.49
N PHE A 266 6.85 8.34 3.28
CA PHE A 266 8.18 8.59 2.73
C PHE A 266 8.07 9.45 1.48
N ILE A 267 8.96 10.43 1.34
CA ILE A 267 9.04 11.28 0.16
C ILE A 267 10.41 10.99 -0.48
N ARG A 268 10.41 10.52 -1.72
CA ARG A 268 11.62 10.12 -2.47
C ARG A 268 11.54 10.68 -3.88
N ASN A 269 12.45 11.59 -4.24
CA ASN A 269 12.48 12.21 -5.57
C ASN A 269 11.10 12.76 -6.00
N ASN A 270 10.41 12.06 -6.91
CA ASN A 270 9.12 12.42 -7.47
C ASN A 270 7.95 11.62 -6.88
N ASP A 271 8.20 10.73 -5.92
CA ASP A 271 7.22 9.83 -5.33
C ASP A 271 6.97 10.12 -3.84
N ILE A 272 5.71 10.00 -3.43
CA ILE A 272 5.30 9.91 -2.02
C ILE A 272 4.71 8.53 -1.77
N GLU A 273 5.33 7.74 -0.90
CA GLU A 273 4.90 6.40 -0.51
C GLU A 273 4.18 6.46 0.85
N LEU A 274 3.00 5.85 0.94
CA LEU A 274 2.21 5.73 2.17
C LEU A 274 2.08 4.25 2.56
N ASN A 275 2.72 3.88 3.67
CA ASN A 275 2.82 2.50 4.13
C ASN A 275 2.04 2.31 5.44
N HIS A 276 1.24 1.26 5.53
CA HIS A 276 0.55 0.93 6.79
C HIS A 276 1.44 0.06 7.67
N ILE A 277 1.69 0.52 8.90
CA ILE A 277 2.68 -0.12 9.78
C ILE A 277 2.21 -1.50 10.25
N GLU A 278 0.92 -1.67 10.55
CA GLU A 278 0.41 -2.94 11.10
C GLU A 278 0.10 -4.00 10.04
N GLN A 279 -0.17 -3.59 8.80
CA GLN A 279 -0.62 -4.51 7.75
C GLN A 279 0.53 -4.99 6.86
N ASN A 280 1.73 -4.39 6.96
CA ASN A 280 2.88 -4.66 6.09
C ASN A 280 2.52 -4.65 4.58
N GLU A 281 1.45 -3.94 4.21
CA GLU A 281 0.98 -3.77 2.85
C GLU A 281 1.14 -2.30 2.43
N TYR A 282 1.58 -2.12 1.18
CA TYR A 282 1.68 -0.81 0.55
C TYR A 282 0.27 -0.28 0.30
N ASN A 283 -0.10 0.81 0.96
CA ASN A 283 -1.45 1.32 0.81
C ASN A 283 -1.56 2.22 -0.42
N LYS A 284 -0.59 3.14 -0.64
CA LYS A 284 -0.63 4.09 -1.76
C LYS A 284 0.76 4.58 -2.18
N ARG A 285 0.94 4.83 -3.47
CA ARG A 285 2.08 5.60 -4.03
C ARG A 285 1.55 6.78 -4.83
N PHE A 286 2.06 7.99 -4.59
CA PHE A 286 1.71 9.18 -5.34
C PHE A 286 2.90 9.58 -6.21
N HIS A 287 2.73 9.50 -7.53
CA HIS A 287 3.76 9.90 -8.49
C HIS A 287 3.47 11.30 -9.03
N CYS A 288 4.44 12.19 -8.98
CA CYS A 288 4.33 13.56 -9.46
C CYS A 288 4.38 13.60 -11.00
N LEU A 289 3.33 14.10 -11.63
CA LEU A 289 3.24 14.29 -13.09
C LEU A 289 3.69 15.70 -13.49
N GLN A 290 3.20 16.71 -12.77
CA GLN A 290 3.53 18.11 -13.02
C GLN A 290 3.46 18.93 -11.73
N SER A 291 4.45 19.80 -11.51
CA SER A 291 4.37 20.86 -10.49
C SER A 291 3.67 22.07 -11.10
N ILE A 292 2.53 22.44 -10.55
CA ILE A 292 1.76 23.62 -11.01
C ILE A 292 2.32 24.86 -10.29
N ASN A 293 2.41 24.80 -8.96
CA ASN A 293 3.03 25.81 -8.09
C ASN A 293 3.98 25.13 -7.08
N SER A 294 4.68 25.90 -6.25
CA SER A 294 5.64 25.39 -5.25
C SER A 294 5.08 24.39 -4.23
N SER A 295 3.75 24.35 -4.06
CA SER A 295 3.06 23.46 -3.13
C SER A 295 1.89 22.71 -3.78
N TYR A 296 1.65 22.84 -5.09
CA TYR A 296 0.49 22.26 -5.78
C TYR A 296 0.93 21.44 -6.99
N TYR A 297 0.55 20.16 -7.00
CA TYR A 297 1.05 19.15 -7.92
C TYR A 297 -0.10 18.38 -8.56
N ARG A 298 0.02 18.11 -9.86
CA ARG A 298 -0.78 17.07 -10.51
C ARG A 298 -0.07 15.74 -10.27
N ILE A 299 -0.78 14.78 -9.68
CA ILE A 299 -0.21 13.50 -9.28
C ILE A 299 -1.05 12.33 -9.80
N ARG A 300 -0.41 11.18 -9.89
CA ARG A 300 -1.03 9.87 -10.12
C ARG A 300 -0.98 9.06 -8.83
N ILE A 301 -2.14 8.67 -8.33
CA ILE A 301 -2.29 7.86 -7.13
C ILE A 301 -2.46 6.40 -7.56
N PHE A 302 -1.53 5.57 -7.11
CA PHE A 302 -1.58 4.12 -7.23
C PHE A 302 -2.15 3.53 -5.93
N THR A 303 -3.21 2.75 -6.05
CA THR A 303 -3.78 1.87 -5.02
C THR A 303 -3.75 0.46 -5.57
N ASN A 304 -2.76 -0.35 -5.18
CA ASN A 304 -2.40 -1.59 -5.85
C ASN A 304 -2.12 -1.36 -7.34
N CYS A 305 -3.07 -1.74 -8.21
CA CYS A 305 -3.01 -1.55 -9.65
C CYS A 305 -4.10 -0.61 -10.19
N ASP A 306 -4.88 0.00 -9.30
CA ASP A 306 -5.82 1.04 -9.66
C ASP A 306 -5.12 2.40 -9.63
N VAL A 307 -5.31 3.13 -10.72
CA VAL A 307 -4.59 4.37 -11.00
C VAL A 307 -5.58 5.51 -11.16
N ASN A 308 -5.44 6.54 -10.35
CA ASN A 308 -6.29 7.73 -10.41
C ASN A 308 -5.43 8.99 -10.47
N GLU A 309 -5.77 9.93 -11.36
CA GLU A 309 -5.13 11.24 -11.36
C GLU A 309 -5.88 12.18 -10.41
N LYS A 310 -5.12 12.89 -9.59
CA LYS A 310 -5.60 13.86 -8.60
C LYS A 310 -4.65 15.04 -8.53
N CYS A 311 -5.08 16.08 -7.85
CA CYS A 311 -4.20 17.18 -7.50
C CYS A 311 -3.87 17.11 -6.01
N LEU A 312 -2.61 17.34 -5.69
CA LEU A 312 -2.05 17.30 -4.34
C LEU A 312 -1.53 18.68 -3.98
N GLN A 313 -2.02 19.23 -2.88
CA GLN A 313 -1.41 20.38 -2.22
C GLN A 313 -0.64 19.89 -0.99
N ILE A 314 0.61 20.34 -0.83
CA ILE A 314 1.44 20.06 0.33
C ILE A 314 1.59 21.34 1.14
N GLU A 315 1.02 21.36 2.34
CA GLU A 315 1.08 22.52 3.23
C GLU A 315 1.98 22.25 4.44
N LYS A 316 3.06 23.03 4.55
CA LYS A 316 3.90 23.07 5.75
C LYS A 316 3.26 23.96 6.79
N ARG A 317 2.60 23.35 7.78
CA ARG A 317 2.00 24.08 8.91
C ARG A 317 3.05 24.53 9.90
N THR A 318 3.99 23.64 10.23
CA THR A 318 5.15 23.93 11.07
C THR A 318 6.34 23.07 10.62
N ASN A 319 7.51 23.24 11.24
CA ASN A 319 8.65 22.34 10.97
C ASN A 319 8.38 20.86 11.32
N ASN A 320 7.36 20.60 12.15
CA ASN A 320 7.03 19.26 12.63
C ASN A 320 5.70 18.73 12.06
N VAL A 321 4.97 19.51 11.26
CA VAL A 321 3.62 19.17 10.78
C VAL A 321 3.47 19.50 9.29
N LEU A 322 3.09 18.48 8.51
CA LEU A 322 2.69 18.58 7.11
C LEU A 322 1.24 18.19 6.93
N GLU A 323 0.56 18.84 6.00
CA GLU A 323 -0.76 18.42 5.52
C GLU A 323 -0.72 18.13 4.02
N LEU A 324 -1.25 16.97 3.65
CA LEU A 324 -1.52 16.61 2.25
C LEU A 324 -3.00 16.83 1.97
N ILE A 325 -3.32 17.67 0.99
CA ILE A 325 -4.68 17.97 0.58
C ILE A 325 -4.87 17.40 -0.83
N ILE A 326 -5.74 16.39 -0.97
CA ILE A 326 -5.94 15.65 -2.21
C ILE A 326 -7.30 15.99 -2.80
N ASN A 327 -7.30 16.58 -4.00
CA ASN A 327 -8.49 17.10 -4.68
C ASN A 327 -8.64 16.52 -6.09
N ASN A 328 -9.82 16.72 -6.68
CA ASN A 328 -9.97 16.62 -8.13
C ASN A 328 -9.34 17.85 -8.78
N CYS A 329 -8.51 17.67 -9.81
CA CYS A 329 -7.83 18.81 -10.46
C CYS A 329 -8.79 19.82 -11.12
N HIS A 330 -10.03 19.41 -11.43
CA HIS A 330 -11.03 20.25 -12.08
C HIS A 330 -12.08 20.82 -11.13
N ASN A 331 -12.28 20.22 -9.94
CA ASN A 331 -13.30 20.64 -8.96
C ASN A 331 -12.70 20.65 -7.55
N ASN A 332 -12.81 21.80 -6.86
CA ASN A 332 -12.35 21.96 -5.47
C ASN A 332 -13.33 21.38 -4.41
N GLU A 333 -14.39 20.69 -4.82
CA GLU A 333 -15.52 20.33 -3.93
C GLU A 333 -15.22 19.16 -2.98
N TYR A 334 -14.22 18.32 -3.30
CA TYR A 334 -13.84 17.18 -2.46
C TYR A 334 -12.34 17.21 -2.19
N SER A 335 -11.98 17.63 -0.97
CA SER A 335 -10.62 17.58 -0.48
C SER A 335 -10.50 16.55 0.64
N LYS A 336 -9.68 15.52 0.42
CA LYS A 336 -9.24 14.64 1.50
C LYS A 336 -7.98 15.23 2.11
N ILE A 337 -7.99 15.49 3.40
CA ILE A 337 -6.83 16.05 4.10
C ILE A 337 -6.19 14.93 4.94
N LEU A 338 -4.86 14.82 4.89
CA LEU A 338 -4.09 13.92 5.73
C LEU A 338 -3.03 14.72 6.48
N THR A 339 -3.07 14.68 7.80
CA THR A 339 -2.10 15.37 8.65
C THR A 339 -0.99 14.42 9.10
N PHE A 340 0.25 14.84 8.88
CA PHE A 340 1.45 14.07 9.21
C PHE A 340 2.38 14.82 10.16
N ILE A 341 2.98 14.09 11.09
CA ILE A 341 3.99 14.58 12.04
C ILE A 341 5.37 14.01 11.76
N LYS A 342 6.39 14.86 11.94
CA LYS A 342 7.79 14.46 11.78
C LYS A 342 8.22 13.51 12.90
N LYS A 343 8.99 12.48 12.55
CA LYS A 343 9.68 11.59 13.51
C LYS A 343 10.90 12.29 14.11
N SER A 344 10.73 12.99 15.22
CA SER A 344 11.85 13.59 15.96
C SER A 344 11.48 13.87 17.42
N ASN A 345 12.47 13.94 18.29
CA ASN A 345 12.33 14.53 19.62
C ASN A 345 12.02 16.02 19.43
N TYR A 346 10.78 16.41 19.68
CA TYR A 346 10.30 17.78 19.48
C TYR A 346 11.12 18.74 20.35
N SER A 347 11.86 19.66 19.73
CA SER A 347 12.56 20.72 20.46
C SER A 347 11.55 21.70 21.04
N SER A 348 11.84 22.18 22.26
CA SER A 348 11.02 23.03 23.14
C SER A 348 10.71 24.46 22.61
N SER A 349 10.68 24.64 21.30
CA SER A 349 10.50 25.94 20.63
C SER A 349 9.25 26.00 19.74
N SER A 350 8.43 24.94 19.66
CA SER A 350 7.32 24.84 18.70
C SER A 350 5.95 25.28 19.23
N CYS A 351 5.81 25.69 20.50
CA CYS A 351 4.51 26.11 21.03
C CYS A 351 4.50 27.52 21.67
N PRO A 352 4.25 28.59 20.87
CA PRO A 352 4.12 29.94 21.41
C PRO A 352 2.67 30.46 21.53
N THR A 353 1.63 29.66 21.26
CA THR A 353 0.25 30.18 21.33
C THR A 353 -0.35 30.04 22.74
N SER A 354 -0.09 31.01 23.61
CA SER A 354 -0.76 31.09 24.91
C SER A 354 -2.24 31.48 24.71
N ILE A 355 -3.15 30.52 24.89
CA ILE A 355 -4.60 30.77 24.84
C ILE A 355 -5.08 31.28 26.21
N GLY A 356 -4.63 30.63 27.30
CA GLY A 356 -5.08 30.95 28.65
C GLY A 356 -5.64 29.74 29.40
N HIS A 357 -6.46 30.04 30.41
CA HIS A 357 -7.18 29.07 31.22
C HIS A 357 -8.61 28.92 30.71
N LEU A 358 -8.99 27.69 30.35
CA LEU A 358 -10.29 27.32 29.79
C LEU A 358 -11.06 26.44 30.77
N LEU A 359 -12.37 26.67 30.88
CA LEU A 359 -13.31 25.78 31.58
C LEU A 359 -14.32 25.20 30.59
N PHE A 360 -14.50 23.88 30.59
CA PHE A 360 -15.51 23.21 29.76
C PHE A 360 -16.16 22.04 30.48
N GLU A 361 -17.39 21.72 30.09
CA GLU A 361 -18.13 20.55 30.58
C GLU A 361 -18.10 19.43 29.54
N SER A 362 -17.88 18.19 29.98
CA SER A 362 -18.10 17.01 29.14
C SER A 362 -19.19 16.12 29.73
N ASN A 363 -20.07 15.60 28.88
CA ASN A 363 -20.98 14.53 29.24
C ASN A 363 -20.31 13.19 28.93
N PHE A 364 -19.66 12.58 29.93
CA PHE A 364 -19.14 11.21 29.79
C PHE A 364 -20.16 10.22 30.35
N ASN A 365 -20.64 9.31 29.50
CA ASN A 365 -21.47 8.19 29.95
C ASN A 365 -20.56 7.09 30.51
N HIS A 366 -20.59 6.89 31.81
CA HIS A 366 -19.96 5.72 32.42
C HIS A 366 -20.97 4.56 32.39
N HIS A 367 -20.74 3.56 31.53
CA HIS A 367 -21.41 2.26 31.68
C HIS A 367 -20.76 1.52 32.85
N HIS A 368 -21.32 1.65 34.05
CA HIS A 368 -21.08 0.66 35.09
C HIS A 368 -22.04 -0.50 34.89
N ASN A 369 -21.49 -1.66 34.52
CA ASN A 369 -22.19 -2.94 34.55
C ASN A 369 -22.59 -3.26 35.99
N HIS A 370 -23.84 -2.94 36.33
CA HIS A 370 -24.80 -3.74 37.09
C HIS A 370 -25.81 -2.80 37.76
N HIS A 371 -27.05 -2.87 37.26
CA HIS A 371 -28.29 -2.36 37.84
C HIS A 371 -28.41 -0.88 38.27
N ARG A 372 -29.25 -0.17 37.50
CA ARG A 372 -30.09 1.01 37.83
C ARG A 372 -29.41 2.39 37.93
N GLN A 373 -30.06 3.32 37.21
CA GLN A 373 -29.87 4.79 37.12
C GLN A 373 -28.66 5.29 36.30
N LEU A 374 -28.98 5.81 35.11
CA LEU A 374 -28.15 6.76 34.35
C LEU A 374 -28.04 8.06 35.16
N VAL A 375 -27.03 8.15 36.04
CA VAL A 375 -26.65 9.43 36.63
C VAL A 375 -25.74 10.14 35.63
N LEU A 376 -26.29 11.13 34.92
CA LEU A 376 -25.52 12.08 34.13
C LEU A 376 -24.66 12.93 35.08
N ARG A 377 -23.45 12.44 35.40
CA ARG A 377 -22.48 13.23 36.14
C ARG A 377 -21.76 14.16 35.15
N LYS A 378 -22.09 15.45 35.23
CA LYS A 378 -21.33 16.49 34.54
C LYS A 378 -19.93 16.59 35.13
N LYS A 379 -18.92 16.35 34.31
CA LYS A 379 -17.51 16.56 34.68
C LYS A 379 -17.07 17.93 34.16
N ILE A 380 -16.43 18.71 35.04
CA ILE A 380 -15.87 20.02 34.69
C ILE A 380 -14.38 19.82 34.48
N PHE A 381 -13.86 20.33 33.36
CA PHE A 381 -12.45 20.30 33.04
C PHE A 381 -11.89 21.71 33.00
N HIS A 382 -10.73 21.89 33.62
CA HIS A 382 -9.94 23.10 33.51
C HIS A 382 -8.68 22.79 32.67
N MET A 383 -8.46 23.53 31.59
CA MET A 383 -7.33 23.36 30.70
C MET A 383 -6.48 24.62 30.68
N SER A 384 -5.18 24.49 30.93
CA SER A 384 -4.20 25.56 30.81
C SER A 384 -3.31 25.33 29.59
N ILE A 385 -3.22 26.33 28.71
CA ILE A 385 -2.46 26.27 27.47
C ILE A 385 -1.45 27.42 27.44
N GLY A 386 -0.16 27.08 27.57
CA GLY A 386 0.95 28.03 27.43
C GLY A 386 1.16 28.97 28.63
N CYS A 387 0.53 28.72 29.78
CA CYS A 387 0.68 29.59 30.97
C CYS A 387 1.84 29.18 31.91
N ASP A 388 2.12 27.87 32.04
CA ASP A 388 3.10 27.36 33.02
C ASP A 388 4.47 27.04 32.41
N LYS A 389 4.50 26.16 31.39
CA LYS A 389 5.72 25.77 30.66
C LYS A 389 5.43 25.80 29.15
N LYS A 390 6.41 26.24 28.36
CA LYS A 390 6.25 26.51 26.93
C LYS A 390 5.80 25.32 26.06
N ASP A 391 5.85 24.09 26.57
CA ASP A 391 5.47 22.90 25.81
C ASP A 391 4.52 21.95 26.55
N LYS A 392 3.84 22.44 27.60
CA LYS A 392 2.92 21.62 28.40
C LYS A 392 1.50 22.13 28.31
N LEU A 393 0.61 21.20 28.01
CA LEU A 393 -0.83 21.34 28.20
C LEU A 393 -1.20 20.63 29.50
N ILE A 394 -1.95 21.31 30.37
CA ILE A 394 -2.38 20.73 31.64
C ILE A 394 -3.89 20.71 31.68
N ILE A 395 -4.46 19.51 31.78
CA ILE A 395 -5.89 19.29 31.97
C ILE A 395 -6.12 18.81 33.40
N TYR A 396 -6.99 19.51 34.11
CA TYR A 396 -7.47 19.15 35.43
C TYR A 396 -8.91 18.68 35.30
N GLN A 397 -9.19 17.46 35.77
CA GLN A 397 -10.56 17.00 35.99
C GLN A 397 -11.02 17.45 37.38
N ILE A 398 -12.18 18.11 37.44
CA ILE A 398 -12.81 18.55 38.69
C ILE A 398 -14.10 17.74 38.85
N GLU A 399 -14.10 16.77 39.76
CA GLU A 399 -15.30 16.06 40.19
C GLU A 399 -15.95 16.78 41.38
N LYS A 400 -17.29 16.95 41.33
CA LYS A 400 -18.05 17.73 42.30
C LYS A 400 -18.40 17.00 43.60
N ASP A 401 -18.07 15.72 43.74
CA ASP A 401 -18.46 14.91 44.89
C ASP A 401 -17.25 14.43 45.71
N ILE A 402 -17.20 14.93 46.95
CA ILE A 402 -16.49 14.45 48.15
C ILE A 402 -15.07 13.91 47.92
N GLU A 403 -14.09 14.73 48.33
CA GLU A 403 -12.65 14.64 48.07
C GLU A 403 -12.27 14.97 46.62
N TYR A 404 -11.84 16.22 46.40
CA TYR A 404 -11.25 16.71 45.15
C TYR A 404 -10.09 15.80 44.68
N ARG A 405 -10.40 14.76 43.91
CA ARG A 405 -9.39 14.03 43.13
C ARG A 405 -9.18 14.78 41.83
N SER A 406 -8.24 15.73 41.83
CA SER A 406 -7.75 16.33 40.60
C SER A 406 -6.84 15.33 39.89
N LEU A 407 -7.32 14.67 38.83
CA LEU A 407 -6.40 14.04 37.88
C LEU A 407 -5.75 15.14 37.06
N THR A 408 -4.44 15.29 37.20
CA THR A 408 -3.63 16.15 36.33
C THR A 408 -3.12 15.34 35.16
N GLN A 409 -3.67 15.60 33.99
CA GLN A 409 -3.10 15.11 32.75
C GLN A 409 -2.14 16.17 32.21
N MET A 410 -0.86 15.81 32.10
CA MET A 410 0.14 16.62 31.41
C MET A 410 0.36 16.03 30.03
N ASP A 411 0.11 16.83 29.00
CA ASP A 411 0.32 16.45 27.62
C ASP A 411 1.42 17.32 27.01
N THR A 412 2.25 16.72 26.16
CA THR A 412 3.34 17.43 25.48
C THR A 412 2.83 18.08 24.20
N CYS A 413 3.08 19.37 24.06
CA CYS A 413 2.75 20.12 22.86
C CYS A 413 3.73 19.76 21.73
N ILE A 414 3.21 19.37 20.57
CA ILE A 414 4.02 19.07 19.38
C ILE A 414 4.14 20.32 18.50
N ALA A 415 3.02 20.99 18.25
CA ALA A 415 2.94 22.15 17.36
C ALA A 415 1.67 22.97 17.61
N SER A 416 1.72 24.26 17.28
CA SER A 416 0.54 25.12 17.19
C SER A 416 0.62 26.06 15.98
N TRP A 417 -0.51 26.31 15.32
CA TRP A 417 -0.61 27.27 14.22
C TRP A 417 -2.02 27.87 14.15
N LYS A 418 -2.19 28.91 13.33
CA LYS A 418 -3.50 29.55 13.09
C LYS A 418 -3.97 29.26 11.67
N SER A 419 -5.27 29.24 11.45
CA SER A 419 -5.86 29.27 10.11
C SER A 419 -5.49 30.57 9.39
N ASN A 420 -5.58 30.56 8.06
CA ASN A 420 -5.24 31.72 7.22
C ASN A 420 -6.12 32.94 7.52
N ASP A 421 -7.38 32.73 7.89
CA ASP A 421 -8.34 33.75 8.32
C ASP A 421 -8.19 34.14 9.80
N LEU A 422 -7.23 33.55 10.52
CA LEU A 422 -6.94 33.75 11.95
C LEU A 422 -8.10 33.43 12.90
N SER A 423 -9.19 32.84 12.42
CA SER A 423 -10.38 32.51 13.21
C SER A 423 -10.21 31.27 14.09
N THR A 424 -9.32 30.36 13.67
CA THR A 424 -9.14 29.04 14.29
C THR A 424 -7.68 28.83 14.67
N ILE A 425 -7.46 28.39 15.91
CA ILE A 425 -6.13 27.98 16.40
C ILE A 425 -6.10 26.46 16.44
N TYR A 426 -5.07 25.88 15.83
CA TYR A 426 -4.80 24.45 15.86
C TYR A 426 -3.70 24.17 16.87
N LEU A 427 -3.92 23.17 17.71
CA LEU A 427 -2.96 22.70 18.69
C LEU A 427 -2.83 21.19 18.57
N LEU A 428 -1.63 20.73 18.28
CA LEU A 428 -1.32 19.32 18.25
C LEU A 428 -0.58 18.93 19.52
N ALA A 429 -1.11 17.94 20.24
CA ALA A 429 -0.55 17.46 21.49
C ALA A 429 -0.47 15.93 21.53
N GLN A 430 0.41 15.42 22.37
CA GLN A 430 0.57 14.00 22.64
C GLN A 430 0.35 13.73 24.13
N SER A 431 -0.48 12.73 24.41
CA SER A 431 -0.71 12.30 25.78
C SER A 431 0.49 11.56 26.33
N ASN A 432 0.97 11.99 27.50
CA ASN A 432 2.06 11.29 28.19
C ASN A 432 1.62 9.92 28.76
N TYR A 433 0.31 9.68 28.90
CA TYR A 433 -0.21 8.43 29.45
C TYR A 433 -0.45 7.38 28.38
N SER A 434 -1.09 7.75 27.27
CA SER A 434 -1.46 6.82 26.19
C SER A 434 -0.53 6.85 24.98
N ASN A 435 0.39 7.82 24.92
CA ASN A 435 1.16 8.17 23.72
C ASN A 435 0.31 8.54 22.49
N ALA A 436 -1.01 8.65 22.63
CA ALA A 436 -1.90 9.05 21.55
C ALA A 436 -1.66 10.52 21.20
N THR A 437 -1.57 10.81 19.91
CA THR A 437 -1.55 12.20 19.43
C THR A 437 -2.95 12.61 19.01
N TYR A 438 -3.28 13.86 19.25
CA TYR A 438 -4.59 14.41 18.97
C TYR A 438 -4.48 15.88 18.62
N CYS A 439 -5.42 16.34 17.79
CA CYS A 439 -5.47 17.72 17.34
C CYS A 439 -6.67 18.43 17.96
N LEU A 440 -6.43 19.56 18.60
CA LEU A 440 -7.45 20.44 19.15
C LEU A 440 -7.60 21.68 18.27
N ASN A 441 -8.83 21.91 17.80
CA ASN A 441 -9.18 23.09 17.03
C ASN A 441 -9.98 24.04 17.92
N PHE A 442 -9.49 25.27 18.10
CA PHE A 442 -10.13 26.30 18.89
C PHE A 442 -10.68 27.38 17.96
N GLN A 443 -12.00 27.45 17.84
CA GLN A 443 -12.66 28.52 17.11
C GLN A 443 -13.03 29.63 18.09
N MET A 444 -12.49 30.83 17.87
CA MET A 444 -12.72 31.96 18.76
C MET A 444 -14.02 32.67 18.37
N SER A 445 -15.07 32.48 19.18
CA SER A 445 -16.34 33.23 19.14
C SER A 445 -16.77 33.59 20.56
N ASP A 446 -18.07 33.83 20.81
CA ASP A 446 -18.61 34.05 22.17
C ASP A 446 -18.34 32.87 23.13
N SER A 447 -18.13 31.67 22.57
CA SER A 447 -17.68 30.47 23.30
C SER A 447 -16.60 29.74 22.50
N ILE A 448 -15.58 29.22 23.17
CA ILE A 448 -14.48 28.52 22.52
C ILE A 448 -14.94 27.09 22.20
N ILE A 449 -15.14 26.79 20.91
CA ILE A 449 -15.44 25.43 20.49
C ILE A 449 -14.12 24.68 20.35
N ILE A 450 -14.00 23.57 21.09
CA ILE A 450 -12.86 22.65 21.05
C ILE A 450 -13.29 21.40 20.29
N ARG A 451 -12.62 21.09 19.18
CA ARG A 451 -12.83 19.83 18.45
C ARG A 451 -11.58 18.98 18.57
N ASN A 452 -11.76 17.70 18.90
CA ASN A 452 -10.68 16.72 18.96
C ASN A 452 -10.83 15.72 17.81
N ASN A 453 -9.76 15.52 17.03
CA ASN A 453 -9.70 14.53 15.96
C ASN A 453 -8.35 13.78 16.02
N SER A 454 -8.41 12.46 15.88
CA SER A 454 -7.27 11.53 15.90
C SER A 454 -6.66 11.25 14.52
N HIS A 455 -7.26 11.75 13.43
CA HIS A 455 -6.85 11.45 12.05
C HIS A 455 -6.40 12.69 11.27
N THR A 456 -7.06 13.83 11.46
CA THR A 456 -6.77 15.08 10.74
C THR A 456 -6.86 16.28 11.69
N CYS A 457 -6.05 17.31 11.44
CA CYS A 457 -6.18 18.59 12.14
C CYS A 457 -7.18 19.51 11.44
N SER A 458 -7.13 19.57 10.12
CA SER A 458 -8.02 20.42 9.33
C SER A 458 -9.40 19.78 9.14
N PHE A 459 -10.45 20.55 9.39
CA PHE A 459 -11.83 20.09 9.26
C PHE A 459 -12.35 20.38 7.85
N ASN A 460 -12.95 19.38 7.22
CA ASN A 460 -13.76 19.56 6.03
C ASN A 460 -15.19 19.13 6.37
N ASN A 461 -16.19 19.93 5.99
CA ASN A 461 -17.60 19.74 6.39
C ASN A 461 -18.21 18.38 5.99
N ASN A 462 -17.50 17.57 5.21
CA ASN A 462 -17.97 16.33 4.60
C ASN A 462 -17.33 15.05 5.18
N GLU A 463 -16.46 15.12 6.21
CA GLU A 463 -15.95 13.91 6.87
C GLU A 463 -16.92 13.36 7.94
N ASP A 464 -16.97 12.02 8.05
CA ASP A 464 -17.82 11.29 8.99
C ASP A 464 -17.68 11.84 10.42
N GLN A 465 -18.75 12.46 10.92
CA GLN A 465 -18.83 13.13 12.22
C GLN A 465 -18.68 12.17 13.43
N THR A 466 -18.43 10.88 13.20
CA THR A 466 -18.45 9.83 14.23
C THR A 466 -17.20 9.78 15.12
N SER A 467 -16.09 10.42 14.70
CA SER A 467 -14.80 10.40 15.44
C SER A 467 -14.44 11.73 16.11
N ILE A 468 -15.29 12.75 15.99
CA ILE A 468 -14.99 14.10 16.47
C ILE A 468 -15.73 14.37 17.77
N SER A 469 -14.99 14.60 18.86
CA SER A 469 -15.60 15.11 20.09
C SER A 469 -15.57 16.64 20.11
N ILE A 470 -16.73 17.25 20.32
CA ILE A 470 -16.91 18.71 20.35
C ILE A 470 -17.23 19.16 21.78
N TYR A 471 -16.52 20.17 22.27
CA TYR A 471 -16.74 20.78 23.58
C TYR A 471 -16.95 22.28 23.44
N SER A 472 -17.80 22.87 24.29
CA SER A 472 -17.87 24.31 24.47
C SER A 472 -17.10 24.72 25.72
N ALA A 473 -16.18 25.66 25.57
CA ALA A 473 -15.31 26.16 26.61
C ALA A 473 -15.48 27.66 26.82
N LYS A 474 -15.30 28.11 28.06
CA LYS A 474 -15.26 29.52 28.44
C LYS A 474 -13.83 29.90 28.81
N LEU A 475 -13.33 30.99 28.23
CA LEU A 475 -12.05 31.59 28.64
C LEU A 475 -12.24 32.24 30.02
N ILE A 476 -11.45 31.81 30.98
CA ILE A 476 -11.48 32.32 32.35
C ILE A 476 -10.53 33.50 32.46
N ASN A 477 -9.29 33.32 32.01
CA ASN A 477 -8.23 34.32 32.11
C ASN A 477 -7.12 34.09 31.08
N PRO A 478 -6.53 35.16 30.51
CA PRO A 478 -5.29 35.09 29.74
C PRO A 478 -4.08 34.83 30.67
N CYS A 479 -3.04 34.16 30.16
CA CYS A 479 -1.90 33.71 30.96
C CYS A 479 -1.14 34.82 31.71
N SER A 480 -1.23 36.07 31.26
CA SER A 480 -0.52 37.24 31.82
C SER A 480 -1.03 37.73 33.18
N GLN A 481 -2.19 37.23 33.66
CA GLN A 481 -2.78 37.64 34.95
C GLN A 481 -2.75 36.53 36.03
N SER A 482 -2.08 35.40 35.77
CA SER A 482 -2.32 34.12 36.47
C SER A 482 -1.67 33.94 37.84
N LYS A 483 -0.61 34.69 38.20
CA LYS A 483 0.13 34.40 39.45
C LYS A 483 -0.60 34.80 40.75
N GLN A 484 -1.57 35.71 40.71
CA GLN A 484 -2.29 36.16 41.92
C GLN A 484 -3.73 35.60 42.03
N LEU A 485 -4.32 35.11 40.94
CA LEU A 485 -5.75 34.77 40.91
C LEU A 485 -6.08 33.30 41.19
N LEU A 486 -5.18 32.33 40.94
CA LEU A 486 -5.47 30.93 41.30
C LEU A 486 -5.66 30.74 42.82
N SER A 487 -4.86 31.45 43.62
CA SER A 487 -5.02 31.53 45.07
C SER A 487 -6.37 32.14 45.45
N ASN A 488 -6.76 33.23 44.78
CA ASN A 488 -8.00 33.94 45.11
C ASN A 488 -9.26 33.22 44.63
N TYR A 489 -9.23 32.50 43.51
CA TYR A 489 -10.39 31.73 43.02
C TYR A 489 -10.63 30.46 43.84
N ILE A 490 -9.55 29.80 44.27
CA ILE A 490 -9.63 28.69 45.22
C ILE A 490 -10.15 29.21 46.57
N LEU A 491 -9.66 30.36 47.06
CA LEU A 491 -10.21 31.00 48.26
C LEU A 491 -11.68 31.41 48.10
N LEU A 492 -12.09 31.94 46.95
CA LEU A 492 -13.47 32.40 46.70
C LEU A 492 -14.45 31.22 46.61
N LEU A 493 -14.01 30.10 46.03
CA LEU A 493 -14.77 28.85 46.02
C LEU A 493 -14.88 28.26 47.44
N ILE A 494 -13.80 28.33 48.24
CA ILE A 494 -13.82 27.91 49.64
C ILE A 494 -14.74 28.80 50.50
N THR A 495 -14.74 30.12 50.30
CA THR A 495 -15.60 31.03 51.07
C THR A 495 -17.07 30.89 50.69
N ILE A 496 -17.39 30.68 49.41
CA ILE A 496 -18.77 30.38 48.96
C ILE A 496 -19.25 29.03 49.53
N LEU A 497 -18.39 28.01 49.61
CA LEU A 497 -18.72 26.71 50.20
C LEU A 497 -18.86 26.77 51.73
N LEU A 498 -18.05 27.57 52.42
CA LEU A 498 -18.20 27.82 53.86
C LEU A 498 -19.50 28.58 54.17
N TYR A 499 -19.90 29.52 53.31
CA TYR A 499 -21.15 30.27 53.47
C TYR A 499 -22.40 29.39 53.25
N ILE A 500 -22.33 28.40 52.35
CA ILE A 500 -23.41 27.44 52.10
C ILE A 500 -23.51 26.39 53.22
N ASN A 501 -22.39 26.01 53.86
CA ASN A 501 -22.41 25.12 55.02
C ASN A 501 -22.87 25.80 56.32
N HIS A 502 -22.76 27.13 56.42
CA HIS A 502 -23.25 27.87 57.59
C HIS A 502 -24.75 28.23 57.55
N THR A 503 -25.40 28.03 56.40
CA THR A 503 -26.83 28.33 56.17
C THR A 503 -27.71 27.08 56.04
N ARG A 504 -27.19 25.91 56.46
CA ARG A 504 -27.95 24.65 56.53
C ARG A 504 -28.15 24.17 57.96
#